data_AF-A0A4S9XK14-F1
#
_entry.id   AF-A0A4S9XK14-F1
#
_cell.length_a   1.000
_cell.length_b   1.000
_cell.length_c   1.000
_cell.angle_alpha   90.00
_cell.angle_beta   90.00
_cell.angle_gamma   90.00
#
_symmetry.space_group_name_H-M   'P 1'
#
loop_
_entity.id
_entity.type
_entity.pdbx_description
1 polymer ?
#
loop_
_entity_poly.entity_id
_entity_poly.type
_entity_poly.pdbx_seq_one_letter_code
_entity_poly.pdbx_strand_id
1 'polypeptide(L)'
;MVPCRDNADRVQSFDFLLTTGATYVDKTVHDDSERGLGSSRVWISYWKSPADFKHWFSTPEVAAFWSSLPGDAGFWRETLNFPSTRFINEVTQDIPSGVGTVSIKSLAPLTEKSGYWGAYRDRLGEATAEEPLKTSLLGTPKPRQPDGSIRQGRLLMTKFPDNLCYVIEGQDHSPMKNKETKVWSALFDALTKRWLTNVLRTTVEDGLLFGRLCHVPESGKTKVESTTIEQDPDIFPELDFNRKIQVLFYTDLRWVERVGRRDKVHVKLRSKFMEQYGPSGDMSHGDLLLWVEMGVLKAKDIEAEYVGCYDSTGFLAYDRDPGFAVRE
;
A
#
# COMPACT_ATOMS: atom_id res chain seq x y z
N MET A 1 10.63 12.50 19.81
CA MET A 1 9.70 13.57 20.23
C MET A 1 8.61 12.91 21.07
N VAL A 2 8.43 13.27 22.34
CA VAL A 2 7.34 12.71 23.16
C VAL A 2 6.02 13.12 22.51
N PRO A 3 5.08 12.20 22.22
CA PRO A 3 3.78 12.61 21.70
C PRO A 3 3.14 13.56 22.70
N CYS A 4 2.85 14.79 22.28
CA CYS A 4 2.00 15.69 23.07
C CYS A 4 0.69 14.95 23.37
N ARG A 5 0.19 14.97 24.61
CA ARG A 5 -1.06 14.26 24.99
C ARG A 5 -2.20 14.54 23.99
N ASP A 6 -2.28 15.78 23.51
CA ASP A 6 -3.24 16.23 22.51
C ASP A 6 -3.18 15.44 21.19
N ASN A 7 -2.01 14.96 20.74
CA ASN A 7 -1.88 14.18 19.51
C ASN A 7 -2.36 12.74 19.70
N ALA A 8 -2.16 12.14 20.88
CA ALA A 8 -2.66 10.81 21.17
C ALA A 8 -4.20 10.80 21.19
N ASP A 9 -4.80 11.82 21.80
CA ASP A 9 -6.25 12.01 21.87
C ASP A 9 -6.86 12.26 20.48
N ARG A 10 -6.19 13.06 19.62
CA ARG A 10 -6.59 13.24 18.21
C ARG A 10 -6.56 11.93 17.43
N VAL A 11 -5.49 11.16 17.56
CA VAL A 11 -5.34 9.84 16.91
C VAL A 11 -6.45 8.90 17.34
N GLN A 12 -6.75 8.82 18.63
CA GLN A 12 -7.82 7.96 19.15
C GLN A 12 -9.22 8.43 18.70
N SER A 13 -9.45 9.74 18.67
CA SER A 13 -10.72 10.31 18.19
C SER A 13 -10.95 10.00 16.72
N PHE A 14 -9.92 10.18 15.88
CA PHE A 14 -10.01 9.84 14.46
C PHE A 14 -10.18 8.35 14.22
N ASP A 15 -9.47 7.50 14.98
CA ASP A 15 -9.64 6.05 14.93
C ASP A 15 -11.11 5.64 15.18
N PHE A 16 -11.75 6.23 16.19
CA PHE A 16 -13.16 6.00 16.48
C PHE A 16 -14.05 6.45 15.32
N LEU A 17 -13.93 7.70 14.89
CA LEU A 17 -14.74 8.27 13.79
C LEU A 17 -14.63 7.43 12.52
N LEU A 18 -13.41 7.02 12.15
CA LEU A 18 -13.15 6.23 10.96
C LEU A 18 -13.68 4.81 11.08
N THR A 19 -13.46 4.15 12.22
CA THR A 19 -13.93 2.76 12.46
C THR A 19 -15.45 2.67 12.48
N THR A 20 -16.14 3.72 12.94
CA THR A 20 -17.62 3.76 12.92
C THR A 20 -18.20 4.07 11.54
N GLY A 21 -17.43 4.71 10.66
CA GLY A 21 -17.90 5.16 9.37
C GLY A 21 -17.57 4.20 8.22
N ALA A 22 -16.29 3.84 8.09
CA ALA A 22 -15.80 3.04 6.98
C ALA A 22 -16.37 1.61 7.05
N THR A 23 -16.53 0.97 5.89
CA THR A 23 -17.02 -0.42 5.87
C THR A 23 -15.96 -1.38 6.41
N TYR A 24 -14.69 -1.07 6.17
CA TYR A 24 -13.56 -1.82 6.71
C TYR A 24 -12.36 -0.89 6.87
N VAL A 25 -11.51 -1.19 7.87
CA VAL A 25 -10.29 -0.44 8.14
C VAL A 25 -9.18 -1.39 8.56
N ASP A 26 -8.08 -1.41 7.82
CA ASP A 26 -6.81 -1.93 8.32
C ASP A 26 -6.14 -0.83 9.15
N LYS A 27 -6.02 -1.08 10.46
CA LYS A 27 -5.33 -0.19 11.41
C LYS A 27 -3.87 -0.58 11.49
N THR A 28 -2.99 0.25 10.94
CA THR A 28 -1.58 -0.11 10.78
C THR A 28 -0.63 0.94 11.31
N VAL A 29 0.62 0.54 11.45
CA VAL A 29 1.75 1.40 11.78
C VAL A 29 2.75 1.35 10.63
N HIS A 30 3.29 2.51 10.27
CA HIS A 30 4.43 2.64 9.37
C HIS A 30 5.56 3.32 10.14
N ASP A 31 6.75 2.73 10.16
CA ASP A 31 7.95 3.36 10.72
C ASP A 31 8.82 3.88 9.59
N ASP A 32 9.17 5.16 9.67
CA ASP A 32 10.01 5.87 8.72
C ASP A 32 11.17 6.59 9.43
N SER A 33 11.59 6.05 10.58
CA SER A 33 12.67 6.59 11.41
C SER A 33 14.03 6.52 10.71
N GLU A 34 14.27 5.54 9.83
CA GLU A 34 15.52 5.44 9.05
C GLU A 34 15.72 6.64 8.11
N ARG A 35 14.63 7.28 7.67
CA ARG A 35 14.65 8.53 6.88
C ARG A 35 14.51 9.79 7.75
N GLY A 36 14.45 9.64 9.07
CA GLY A 36 14.35 10.75 10.02
C GLY A 36 12.95 11.35 10.20
N LEU A 37 11.88 10.68 9.75
CA LEU A 37 10.50 11.18 9.85
C LEU A 37 9.70 10.58 11.02
N GLY A 38 10.10 9.41 11.51
CA GLY A 38 9.46 8.76 12.66
C GLY A 38 8.30 7.84 12.27
N SER A 39 7.43 7.51 13.25
CA SER A 39 6.33 6.55 13.05
C SER A 39 4.98 7.22 12.82
N SER A 40 4.20 6.62 11.94
CA SER A 40 2.87 7.03 11.51
C SER A 40 1.83 5.97 11.85
N ARG A 41 0.66 6.39 12.34
CA ARG A 41 -0.55 5.57 12.31
C ARG A 41 -1.20 5.73 10.95
N VAL A 42 -1.42 4.61 10.25
CA VAL A 42 -1.98 4.60 8.90
C VAL A 42 -3.23 3.74 8.90
N TRP A 43 -4.37 4.35 8.62
CA TRP A 43 -5.63 3.66 8.44
C TRP A 43 -5.90 3.49 6.95
N ILE A 44 -5.95 2.25 6.49
CA ILE A 44 -6.34 1.92 5.11
C ILE A 44 -7.82 1.57 5.16
N SER A 45 -8.68 2.54 4.82
CA SER A 45 -10.13 2.42 4.95
C SER A 45 -10.82 2.19 3.60
N TYR A 46 -11.80 1.29 3.59
CA TYR A 46 -12.57 0.94 2.40
C TYR A 46 -14.03 1.34 2.56
N TRP A 47 -14.60 1.83 1.46
CA TRP A 47 -15.97 2.32 1.36
C TRP A 47 -16.68 1.62 0.20
N LYS A 48 -17.97 1.29 0.38
CA LYS A 48 -18.78 0.64 -0.67
C LYS A 48 -18.97 1.52 -1.90
N SER A 49 -18.99 2.84 -1.71
CA SER A 49 -19.08 3.80 -2.81
C SER A 49 -18.44 5.14 -2.45
N PRO A 50 -18.09 5.97 -3.44
CA PRO A 50 -17.67 7.35 -3.22
C PRO A 50 -18.73 8.20 -2.50
N ALA A 51 -20.02 7.88 -2.69
CA ALA A 51 -21.12 8.58 -2.03
C ALA A 51 -21.15 8.30 -0.52
N ASP A 52 -20.86 7.06 -0.10
CA ASP A 52 -20.79 6.69 1.32
C ASP A 52 -19.65 7.42 2.03
N PHE A 53 -18.46 7.45 1.40
CA PHE A 53 -17.33 8.23 1.90
C PHE A 53 -17.68 9.72 2.03
N LYS A 54 -18.24 10.31 0.96
CA LYS A 54 -18.60 11.74 0.95
C LYS A 54 -19.65 12.07 2.01
N HIS A 55 -20.63 11.19 2.22
CA HIS A 55 -21.64 11.36 3.25
C HIS A 55 -20.99 11.36 4.63
N TRP A 56 -20.18 10.34 4.94
CA TRP A 56 -19.47 10.25 6.23
C TRP A 56 -18.55 11.45 6.47
N PHE A 57 -17.74 11.83 5.49
CA PHE A 57 -16.80 12.95 5.62
C PHE A 57 -17.50 14.29 5.82
N SER A 58 -18.77 14.40 5.41
CA SER A 58 -19.61 15.60 5.60
C SER A 58 -20.44 15.55 6.90
N THR A 59 -20.36 14.49 7.69
CA THR A 59 -21.04 14.45 8.99
C THR A 59 -20.48 15.53 9.92
N PRO A 60 -21.31 16.13 10.80
CA PRO A 60 -20.86 17.21 11.68
C PRO A 60 -19.62 16.84 12.50
N GLU A 61 -19.55 15.61 13.01
CA GLU A 61 -18.47 15.14 13.87
C GLU A 61 -17.14 15.03 13.11
N VAL A 62 -17.16 14.43 11.91
CA VAL A 62 -15.95 14.25 11.09
C VAL A 62 -15.48 15.59 10.51
N ALA A 63 -16.42 16.40 10.00
CA ALA A 63 -16.10 17.72 9.48
C ALA A 63 -15.55 18.64 10.57
N ALA A 64 -16.13 18.63 11.78
CA ALA A 64 -15.61 19.39 12.92
C ALA A 64 -14.22 18.90 13.33
N PHE A 65 -14.01 17.59 13.45
CA PHE A 65 -12.70 17.03 13.75
C PHE A 65 -11.64 17.51 12.74
N TRP A 66 -11.88 17.28 11.44
CA TRP A 66 -10.90 17.57 10.40
C TRP A 66 -10.59 19.06 10.26
N SER A 67 -11.62 19.92 10.36
CA SER A 67 -11.46 21.38 10.30
C SER A 67 -10.76 21.96 11.53
N SER A 68 -10.90 21.33 12.69
CA SER A 68 -10.27 21.76 13.95
C SER A 68 -8.79 21.40 14.09
N LEU A 69 -8.24 20.60 13.18
CA LEU A 69 -6.82 20.21 13.21
C LEU A 69 -5.92 21.46 13.19
N PRO A 70 -4.99 21.61 14.16
CA PRO A 70 -4.03 22.70 14.14
C PRO A 70 -3.05 22.56 12.97
N GLY A 71 -2.37 23.66 12.62
CA GLY A 71 -1.44 23.69 11.47
C GLY A 71 -0.22 22.77 11.60
N ASP A 72 0.04 22.20 12.77
CA ASP A 72 1.13 21.27 13.09
C ASP A 72 0.61 19.87 13.48
N ALA A 73 -0.64 19.52 13.12
CA ALA A 73 -1.30 18.31 13.59
C ALA A 73 -0.60 16.99 13.18
N GLY A 74 0.07 16.97 12.03
CA GLY A 74 0.67 15.76 11.47
C GLY A 74 -0.37 14.78 10.89
N PHE A 75 -1.47 15.29 10.33
CA PHE A 75 -2.54 14.47 9.73
C PHE A 75 -2.57 14.63 8.22
N TRP A 76 -2.81 13.54 7.49
CA TRP A 76 -3.04 13.59 6.05
C TRP A 76 -4.14 12.61 5.64
N ARG A 77 -4.71 12.85 4.47
CA ARG A 77 -5.60 11.93 3.78
C ARG A 77 -5.20 11.84 2.31
N GLU A 78 -5.18 10.63 1.78
CA GLU A 78 -4.95 10.34 0.36
C GLU A 78 -6.10 9.43 -0.10
N THR A 79 -7.17 10.04 -0.61
CA THR A 79 -8.38 9.33 -1.05
C THR A 79 -8.23 8.95 -2.52
N LEU A 80 -8.48 7.68 -2.82
CA LEU A 80 -8.41 7.13 -4.16
C LEU A 80 -9.78 6.59 -4.58
N ASN A 81 -10.22 6.93 -5.78
CA ASN A 81 -11.40 6.35 -6.39
C ASN A 81 -10.99 5.55 -7.62
N PHE A 82 -11.51 4.33 -7.78
CA PHE A 82 -11.17 3.48 -8.91
C PHE A 82 -12.44 3.07 -9.66
N PRO A 83 -12.54 3.33 -10.97
CA PRO A 83 -13.50 2.61 -11.78
C PRO A 83 -13.07 1.14 -11.88
N SER A 84 -14.04 0.22 -11.88
CA SER A 84 -13.76 -1.22 -11.94
C SER A 84 -12.97 -1.65 -13.18
N THR A 85 -12.97 -0.84 -14.24
CA THR A 85 -12.20 -1.07 -15.48
C THR A 85 -10.70 -0.77 -15.33
N ARG A 86 -10.29 -0.09 -14.26
CA ARG A 86 -8.90 0.32 -14.00
C ARG A 86 -8.35 -0.26 -12.71
N PHE A 87 -8.99 -1.30 -12.17
CA PHE A 87 -8.62 -1.89 -10.89
C PHE A 87 -8.81 -3.39 -10.93
N ILE A 88 -7.88 -4.11 -10.31
CA ILE A 88 -7.94 -5.55 -10.10
C ILE A 88 -7.66 -5.88 -8.65
N ASN A 89 -8.22 -7.00 -8.20
CA ASN A 89 -7.90 -7.61 -6.93
C ASN A 89 -7.64 -9.10 -7.12
N GLU A 90 -6.69 -9.62 -6.36
CA GLU A 90 -6.43 -11.05 -6.23
C GLU A 90 -6.25 -11.41 -4.76
N VAL A 91 -6.69 -12.60 -4.39
CA VAL A 91 -6.50 -13.17 -3.06
C VAL A 91 -6.16 -14.65 -3.18
N THR A 92 -5.39 -15.18 -2.23
CA THR A 92 -5.10 -16.62 -2.17
C THR A 92 -6.16 -17.41 -1.40
N GLN A 93 -6.96 -16.73 -0.56
CA GLN A 93 -8.00 -17.34 0.27
C GLN A 93 -9.33 -16.61 0.08
N ASP A 94 -10.44 -17.32 0.30
CA ASP A 94 -11.78 -16.73 0.40
C ASP A 94 -12.01 -16.06 1.77
N ILE A 95 -11.03 -15.23 2.16
CA ILE A 95 -11.06 -14.40 3.37
C ILE A 95 -11.05 -12.95 2.89
N PRO A 96 -12.17 -12.20 3.07
CA PRO A 96 -12.24 -10.81 2.65
C PRO A 96 -11.09 -9.99 3.23
N SER A 97 -10.26 -9.44 2.35
CA SER A 97 -9.11 -8.58 2.69
C SER A 97 -9.11 -7.36 1.80
N GLY A 98 -8.76 -6.22 2.36
CA GLY A 98 -8.77 -4.94 1.65
C GLY A 98 -10.10 -4.69 0.94
N VAL A 99 -10.08 -4.45 -0.38
CA VAL A 99 -11.26 -4.20 -1.21
C VAL A 99 -12.26 -5.36 -1.24
N GLY A 100 -11.81 -6.59 -0.97
CA GLY A 100 -12.67 -7.76 -0.86
C GLY A 100 -13.73 -7.62 0.24
N THR A 101 -13.48 -6.78 1.25
CA THR A 101 -14.40 -6.49 2.36
C THR A 101 -15.59 -5.60 1.97
N VAL A 102 -15.48 -4.87 0.84
CA VAL A 102 -16.55 -4.02 0.29
C VAL A 102 -17.15 -4.57 -1.01
N SER A 103 -16.57 -5.65 -1.54
CA SER A 103 -17.08 -6.27 -2.76
C SER A 103 -18.45 -6.91 -2.53
N ILE A 104 -19.42 -6.53 -3.37
CA ILE A 104 -20.74 -7.19 -3.42
C ILE A 104 -20.73 -8.41 -4.35
N LYS A 105 -19.65 -8.61 -5.11
CA LYS A 105 -19.49 -9.75 -6.03
C LYS A 105 -18.59 -10.80 -5.39
N SER A 106 -18.95 -12.06 -5.53
CA SER A 106 -18.09 -13.18 -5.17
C SER A 106 -16.81 -13.17 -6.02
N LEU A 107 -15.72 -13.68 -5.45
CA LEU A 107 -14.46 -13.85 -6.16
C LEU A 107 -14.66 -14.79 -7.35
N ALA A 108 -14.20 -14.34 -8.52
CA ALA A 108 -14.18 -15.18 -9.71
C ALA A 108 -12.92 -16.06 -9.68
N PRO A 109 -13.01 -17.35 -10.05
CA PRO A 109 -11.84 -18.19 -10.23
C PRO A 109 -10.87 -17.57 -11.23
N LEU A 110 -9.59 -17.54 -10.89
CA LEU A 110 -8.55 -17.03 -11.76
C LEU A 110 -8.09 -18.12 -12.75
N THR A 111 -8.90 -18.34 -13.80
CA THR A 111 -8.66 -19.41 -14.79
C THR A 111 -7.94 -18.94 -16.06
N GLU A 112 -7.99 -17.64 -16.34
CA GLU A 112 -7.35 -17.02 -17.51
C GLU A 112 -6.51 -15.81 -17.07
N LYS A 113 -5.61 -15.34 -17.95
CA LYS A 113 -4.83 -14.10 -17.76
C LYS A 113 -4.10 -14.05 -16.40
N SER A 114 -3.46 -15.16 -16.03
CA SER A 114 -2.71 -15.35 -14.80
C SER A 114 -1.45 -16.18 -15.05
N GLY A 115 -0.49 -16.13 -14.12
CA GLY A 115 0.70 -17.00 -14.18
C GLY A 115 1.75 -16.58 -15.21
N TYR A 116 1.61 -15.44 -15.88
CA TYR A 116 2.63 -14.83 -16.74
C TYR A 116 2.82 -13.35 -16.42
N TRP A 117 3.94 -12.81 -16.85
CA TRP A 117 4.21 -11.38 -16.71
C TRP A 117 3.37 -10.57 -17.71
N GLY A 118 2.56 -9.65 -17.21
CA GLY A 118 1.62 -8.84 -18.01
C GLY A 118 0.16 -9.17 -17.70
N ALA A 119 -0.09 -10.26 -16.98
CA ALA A 119 -1.41 -10.69 -16.51
C ALA A 119 -2.21 -9.58 -15.83
N TYR A 120 -1.55 -8.70 -15.07
CA TYR A 120 -2.20 -7.57 -14.40
C TYR A 120 -2.76 -6.55 -15.40
N ARG A 121 -1.95 -6.19 -16.41
CA ARG A 121 -2.38 -5.29 -17.48
C ARG A 121 -3.54 -5.89 -18.27
N ASP A 122 -3.44 -7.16 -18.66
CA ASP A 122 -4.43 -7.80 -19.53
C ASP A 122 -5.81 -7.97 -18.89
N ARG A 123 -5.90 -7.81 -17.57
CA ARG A 123 -7.15 -7.84 -16.80
C ARG A 123 -7.75 -6.47 -16.51
N LEU A 124 -7.01 -5.38 -16.75
CA LEU A 124 -7.59 -4.05 -16.71
C LEU A 124 -8.48 -3.86 -17.94
N GLY A 125 -9.77 -3.61 -17.73
CA GLY A 125 -10.75 -3.45 -18.80
C GLY A 125 -10.44 -2.30 -19.76
N GLU A 126 -9.78 -1.25 -19.30
CA GLU A 126 -9.36 -0.12 -20.14
C GLU A 126 -7.99 -0.29 -20.82
N ALA A 127 -7.20 -1.30 -20.46
CA ALA A 127 -5.89 -1.51 -21.07
C ALA A 127 -6.03 -2.20 -22.44
N THR A 128 -6.12 -1.43 -23.52
CA THR A 128 -6.17 -1.94 -24.90
C THR A 128 -4.84 -1.73 -25.63
N ALA A 129 -4.73 -2.11 -26.91
CA ALA A 129 -3.54 -1.79 -27.70
C ALA A 129 -3.42 -0.28 -27.96
N GLU A 130 -4.55 0.41 -28.06
CA GLU A 130 -4.68 1.85 -28.31
C GLU A 130 -4.65 2.69 -27.02
N GLU A 131 -5.06 2.12 -25.89
CA GLU A 131 -4.97 2.73 -24.56
C GLU A 131 -3.90 2.01 -23.72
N PRO A 132 -2.63 2.46 -23.79
CA PRO A 132 -1.53 1.85 -23.06
C PRO A 132 -1.53 2.16 -21.57
N LEU A 133 -2.40 3.06 -21.10
CA LEU A 133 -2.44 3.58 -19.73
C LEU A 133 -1.12 4.26 -19.32
N LYS A 134 -0.52 5.02 -20.25
CA LYS A 134 0.73 5.74 -20.00
C LYS A 134 0.53 6.94 -19.07
N THR A 135 1.46 7.13 -18.15
CA THR A 135 1.46 8.31 -17.28
C THR A 135 1.53 9.63 -18.05
N SER A 136 0.89 10.68 -17.52
CA SER A 136 1.02 12.04 -18.07
C SER A 136 2.21 12.82 -17.49
N LEU A 137 3.05 12.18 -16.68
CA LEU A 137 4.31 12.78 -16.22
C LEU A 137 5.26 13.04 -17.40
N LEU A 138 5.85 14.23 -17.44
CA LEU A 138 6.77 14.67 -18.51
C LEU A 138 8.23 14.23 -18.28
N GLY A 139 8.50 13.51 -17.18
CA GLY A 139 9.84 13.06 -16.80
C GLY A 139 9.81 12.33 -15.45
N THR A 140 11.00 12.09 -14.89
CA THR A 140 11.14 11.54 -13.53
C THR A 140 10.96 12.66 -12.52
N PRO A 141 9.88 12.67 -11.71
CA PRO A 141 9.66 13.73 -10.75
C PRO A 141 10.66 13.63 -9.60
N LYS A 142 11.05 14.77 -9.02
CA LYS A 142 12.04 14.81 -7.94
C LYS A 142 11.36 15.02 -6.59
N PRO A 143 11.46 14.06 -5.65
CA PRO A 143 10.91 14.26 -4.32
C PRO A 143 11.76 15.25 -3.52
N ARG A 144 11.11 15.98 -2.63
CA ARG A 144 11.77 16.62 -1.48
C ARG A 144 12.38 15.53 -0.62
N GLN A 145 13.64 15.72 -0.27
CA GLN A 145 14.35 14.81 0.62
C GLN A 145 13.87 15.03 2.06
N PRO A 146 13.73 13.95 2.85
CA PRO A 146 13.50 14.06 4.29
C PRO A 146 14.60 14.87 4.97
N ASP A 147 14.26 16.02 5.53
CA ASP A 147 15.16 16.88 6.31
C ASP A 147 14.60 17.22 7.71
N GLY A 148 13.49 16.57 8.09
CA GLY A 148 12.78 16.82 9.34
C GLY A 148 11.94 18.09 9.36
N SER A 149 11.88 18.84 8.25
CA SER A 149 11.03 20.04 8.16
C SER A 149 9.55 19.68 8.05
N ILE A 150 8.74 20.40 8.83
CA ILE A 150 7.28 20.29 8.84
C ILE A 150 6.69 21.47 8.07
N ARG A 151 5.72 21.20 7.19
CA ARG A 151 4.92 22.26 6.59
C ARG A 151 3.72 22.59 7.44
N GLN A 152 3.75 23.79 7.99
CA GLN A 152 2.68 24.34 8.80
C GLN A 152 1.44 24.62 7.94
N GLY A 153 0.27 24.47 8.55
CA GLY A 153 -1.02 24.76 7.94
C GLY A 153 -1.58 23.57 7.17
N ARG A 154 -2.53 23.87 6.28
CA ARG A 154 -3.32 22.91 5.52
C ARG A 154 -2.95 23.02 4.05
N LEU A 155 -2.75 21.89 3.39
CA LEU A 155 -2.23 21.82 2.04
C LEU A 155 -3.08 20.86 1.24
N LEU A 156 -3.76 21.35 0.23
CA LEU A 156 -4.55 20.54 -0.69
C LEU A 156 -3.79 20.35 -2.00
N MET A 157 -3.54 19.10 -2.38
CA MET A 157 -3.04 18.79 -3.72
C MET A 157 -4.15 19.10 -4.73
N THR A 158 -3.86 19.95 -5.71
CA THR A 158 -4.81 20.44 -6.72
C THR A 158 -4.53 19.90 -8.12
N LYS A 159 -3.40 19.22 -8.31
CA LYS A 159 -3.01 18.62 -9.58
C LYS A 159 -2.26 17.32 -9.33
N PHE A 160 -2.58 16.34 -10.16
CA PHE A 160 -1.90 15.06 -10.26
C PHE A 160 -1.70 14.71 -11.74
N PRO A 161 -0.72 13.84 -12.06
CA PRO A 161 -0.65 13.21 -13.36
C PRO A 161 -1.71 12.12 -13.52
N ASP A 162 -2.16 11.91 -14.75
CA ASP A 162 -2.97 10.75 -15.13
C ASP A 162 -2.12 9.48 -15.12
N ASN A 163 -2.78 8.36 -14.87
CA ASN A 163 -2.28 6.99 -14.94
C ASN A 163 -1.09 6.68 -14.01
N LEU A 164 -1.07 7.26 -12.80
CA LEU A 164 -0.27 6.72 -11.70
C LEU A 164 -0.77 5.32 -11.33
N CYS A 165 0.13 4.42 -10.98
CA CYS A 165 -0.24 3.07 -10.57
C CYS A 165 -0.16 2.95 -9.06
N TYR A 166 -1.24 2.44 -8.48
CA TYR A 166 -1.37 2.13 -7.06
C TYR A 166 -1.31 0.61 -6.89
N VAL A 167 -0.54 0.15 -5.91
CA VAL A 167 -0.48 -1.25 -5.52
C VAL A 167 -0.60 -1.38 -4.01
N ILE A 168 -1.53 -2.19 -3.55
CA ILE A 168 -1.44 -2.84 -2.25
C ILE A 168 -0.96 -4.27 -2.46
N GLU A 169 0.08 -4.65 -1.73
CA GLU A 169 0.41 -6.06 -1.49
C GLU A 169 0.27 -6.33 -0.01
N GLY A 170 -0.66 -7.22 0.34
CA GLY A 170 -0.95 -7.57 1.71
C GLY A 170 -0.68 -9.04 1.99
N GLN A 171 -0.23 -9.30 3.21
CA GLN A 171 0.19 -10.64 3.65
C GLN A 171 -0.27 -10.85 5.09
N ASP A 172 -0.90 -11.97 5.36
CA ASP A 172 -1.26 -12.42 6.70
C ASP A 172 -0.86 -13.88 6.90
N HIS A 173 0.10 -14.08 7.79
CA HIS A 173 0.70 -15.36 8.09
C HIS A 173 0.00 -16.09 9.25
N SER A 174 -0.93 -15.43 9.93
CA SER A 174 -1.65 -15.97 11.09
C SER A 174 -2.39 -17.28 10.81
N PRO A 175 -2.98 -17.50 9.61
CA PRO A 175 -3.68 -18.75 9.32
C PRO A 175 -2.77 -19.96 9.03
N MET A 176 -1.47 -19.74 8.76
CA MET A 176 -0.57 -20.83 8.36
C MET A 176 -0.50 -21.94 9.42
N LYS A 177 -0.66 -23.19 8.97
CA LYS A 177 -0.53 -24.38 9.81
C LYS A 177 0.90 -24.92 9.80
N ASN A 178 1.23 -25.79 10.76
CA ASN A 178 2.58 -26.33 10.97
C ASN A 178 3.32 -26.80 9.70
N LYS A 179 2.63 -27.49 8.77
CA LYS A 179 3.26 -27.95 7.51
C LYS A 179 3.71 -26.75 6.66
N GLU A 180 2.81 -25.80 6.45
CA GLU A 180 3.06 -24.59 5.68
C GLU A 180 4.07 -23.68 6.36
N THR A 181 4.00 -23.51 7.70
CA THR A 181 5.01 -22.78 8.46
C THR A 181 6.43 -23.28 8.21
N LYS A 182 6.63 -24.61 8.16
CA LYS A 182 7.94 -25.20 7.86
C LYS A 182 8.40 -24.91 6.44
N VAL A 183 7.49 -25.05 5.47
CA VAL A 183 7.78 -24.73 4.06
C VAL A 183 8.09 -23.23 3.89
N TRP A 184 7.30 -22.36 4.52
CA TRP A 184 7.50 -20.92 4.56
C TRP A 184 8.88 -20.56 5.12
N SER A 185 9.21 -21.09 6.29
CA SER A 185 10.48 -20.83 6.97
C SER A 185 11.68 -21.26 6.11
N ALA A 186 11.59 -22.42 5.48
CA ALA A 186 12.68 -22.97 4.70
C ALA A 186 12.87 -22.29 3.34
N LEU A 187 11.79 -21.84 2.69
CA LEU A 187 11.83 -21.45 1.28
C LEU A 187 11.48 -19.98 1.02
N PHE A 188 10.65 -19.36 1.86
CA PHE A 188 9.97 -18.12 1.53
C PHE A 188 10.33 -16.96 2.46
N ASP A 189 10.45 -17.17 3.77
CA ASP A 189 10.60 -16.06 4.74
C ASP A 189 11.72 -15.08 4.36
N ALA A 190 12.94 -15.57 4.20
CA ALA A 190 14.09 -14.74 3.84
C ALA A 190 13.99 -14.14 2.43
N LEU A 191 13.43 -14.89 1.46
CA LEU A 191 13.28 -14.40 0.08
C LEU A 191 12.22 -13.30 -0.02
N THR A 192 11.07 -13.49 0.64
CA THR A 192 9.98 -12.51 0.72
C THR A 192 10.47 -11.25 1.42
N LYS A 193 11.13 -11.38 2.58
CA LYS A 193 11.69 -10.23 3.30
C LYS A 193 12.64 -9.43 2.43
N ARG A 194 13.60 -10.10 1.78
CA ARG A 194 14.53 -9.44 0.85
C ARG A 194 13.81 -8.77 -0.31
N TRP A 195 12.85 -9.45 -0.92
CA TRP A 195 12.12 -8.88 -2.05
C TRP A 195 11.42 -7.58 -1.66
N LEU A 196 10.68 -7.59 -0.56
CA LEU A 196 9.94 -6.41 -0.10
C LEU A 196 10.90 -5.27 0.28
N THR A 197 12.05 -5.58 0.90
CA THR A 197 13.10 -4.59 1.11
C THR A 197 13.58 -3.99 -0.20
N ASN A 198 13.90 -4.80 -1.22
CA ASN A 198 14.36 -4.31 -2.52
C ASN A 198 13.32 -3.39 -3.19
N VAL A 199 12.03 -3.74 -3.10
CA VAL A 199 10.94 -2.90 -3.61
C VAL A 199 10.91 -1.56 -2.88
N LEU A 200 10.95 -1.54 -1.55
CA LEU A 200 10.88 -0.31 -0.77
C LEU A 200 12.14 0.57 -0.88
N ARG A 201 13.29 -0.03 -1.23
CA ARG A 201 14.54 0.67 -1.55
C ARG A 201 14.58 1.21 -2.99
N THR A 202 13.59 0.89 -3.82
CA THR A 202 13.49 1.38 -5.20
C THR A 202 13.29 2.90 -5.20
N THR A 203 13.95 3.60 -6.11
CA THR A 203 13.82 5.06 -6.23
C THR A 203 12.82 5.45 -7.33
N VAL A 204 12.57 6.75 -7.45
CA VAL A 204 11.69 7.31 -8.49
C VAL A 204 12.24 7.08 -9.91
N GLU A 205 13.55 6.94 -10.06
CA GLU A 205 14.21 6.57 -11.32
C GLU A 205 13.82 5.18 -11.80
N ASP A 206 13.58 4.26 -10.85
CA ASP A 206 13.03 2.92 -11.06
C ASP A 206 11.50 2.88 -10.89
N GLY A 207 10.89 4.06 -10.83
CA GLY A 207 9.47 4.27 -10.99
C GLY A 207 8.63 4.29 -9.72
N LEU A 208 9.19 3.99 -8.54
CA LEU A 208 8.47 4.08 -7.27
C LEU A 208 8.45 5.56 -6.83
N LEU A 209 7.28 6.19 -6.78
CA LEU A 209 7.13 7.51 -6.16
C LEU A 209 7.39 7.38 -4.66
N PHE A 210 6.55 6.62 -3.98
CA PHE A 210 6.78 6.30 -2.58
C PHE A 210 6.11 4.99 -2.22
N GLY A 211 6.68 4.32 -1.22
CA GLY A 211 6.13 3.14 -0.60
C GLY A 211 5.97 3.35 0.90
N ARG A 212 4.93 2.74 1.48
CA ARG A 212 4.78 2.59 2.92
C ARG A 212 4.78 1.11 3.26
N LEU A 213 5.67 0.72 4.16
CA LEU A 213 5.60 -0.58 4.80
C LEU A 213 4.75 -0.44 6.07
N CYS A 214 3.48 -0.81 5.93
CA CYS A 214 2.53 -0.84 7.03
C CYS A 214 2.51 -2.24 7.67
N HIS A 215 2.32 -2.30 8.98
CA HIS A 215 2.14 -3.55 9.72
C HIS A 215 1.12 -3.39 10.85
N VAL A 216 0.57 -4.51 11.32
CA VAL A 216 -0.34 -4.55 12.47
C VAL A 216 0.40 -5.18 13.66
N PRO A 217 0.89 -4.38 14.63
CA PRO A 217 1.63 -4.91 15.78
C PRO A 217 0.87 -6.00 16.55
N GLU A 218 -0.44 -5.83 16.68
CA GLU A 218 -1.35 -6.73 17.39
C GLU A 218 -1.47 -8.11 16.72
N SER A 219 -1.09 -8.23 15.44
CA SER A 219 -1.05 -9.52 14.75
C SER A 219 0.05 -10.45 15.28
N GLY A 220 0.98 -9.93 16.09
CA GLY A 220 2.14 -10.68 16.56
C GLY A 220 3.16 -10.98 15.46
N LYS A 221 4.25 -11.64 15.82
CA LYS A 221 5.31 -11.99 14.88
C LYS A 221 5.00 -13.29 14.12
N THR A 222 5.41 -13.36 12.86
CA THR A 222 5.39 -14.56 12.03
C THR A 222 6.19 -15.65 12.72
N LYS A 223 5.54 -16.79 12.97
CA LYS A 223 6.22 -17.97 13.47
C LYS A 223 7.07 -18.54 12.34
N VAL A 224 8.38 -18.58 12.54
CA VAL A 224 9.33 -19.20 11.62
C VAL A 224 10.26 -20.12 12.39
N GLU A 225 10.70 -21.19 11.73
CA GLU A 225 11.73 -22.08 12.27
C GLU A 225 13.04 -21.30 12.46
N SER A 226 13.81 -21.69 13.47
CA SER A 226 15.12 -21.07 13.72
C SER A 226 16.04 -21.27 12.51
N THR A 227 16.70 -20.20 12.09
CA THR A 227 17.63 -20.22 10.96
C THR A 227 19.05 -19.94 11.42
N THR A 228 20.01 -20.59 10.78
CA THR A 228 21.44 -20.29 10.94
C THR A 228 21.92 -19.20 9.97
N ILE A 229 21.03 -18.71 9.10
CA ILE A 229 21.34 -17.62 8.18
C ILE A 229 21.49 -16.34 9.00
N GLU A 230 22.62 -15.65 8.81
CA GLU A 230 22.88 -14.37 9.45
C GLU A 230 21.77 -13.36 9.09
N GLN A 231 21.31 -12.61 10.09
CA GLN A 231 20.32 -11.57 9.87
C GLN A 231 20.93 -10.48 9.00
N ASP A 232 20.25 -10.15 7.91
CA ASP A 232 20.68 -9.03 7.09
C ASP A 232 20.16 -7.71 7.69
N PRO A 233 21.05 -6.77 8.02
CA PRO A 233 20.69 -5.55 8.75
C PRO A 233 19.87 -4.56 7.91
N ASP A 234 19.76 -4.74 6.59
CA ASP A 234 18.93 -3.90 5.71
C ASP A 234 17.47 -4.39 5.64
N ILE A 235 17.15 -5.55 6.23
CA ILE A 235 15.78 -6.04 6.29
C ILE A 235 14.96 -5.24 7.29
N PHE A 236 13.82 -4.73 6.84
CA PHE A 236 12.87 -4.02 7.69
C PHE A 236 12.32 -4.94 8.78
N PRO A 237 12.46 -4.61 10.08
CA PRO A 237 11.99 -5.44 11.20
C PRO A 237 10.45 -5.58 11.23
N GLU A 238 9.73 -4.69 10.56
CA GLU A 238 8.29 -4.74 10.37
C GLU A 238 7.86 -5.95 9.54
N LEU A 239 8.76 -6.49 8.72
CA LEU A 239 8.48 -7.68 7.90
C LEU A 239 8.37 -8.96 8.74
N ASP A 240 8.73 -8.92 10.02
CA ASP A 240 8.53 -10.04 10.95
C ASP A 240 7.10 -10.12 11.50
N PHE A 241 6.21 -9.15 11.25
CA PHE A 241 4.82 -9.23 11.72
C PHE A 241 3.96 -10.12 10.81
N ASN A 242 2.95 -10.77 11.41
CA ASN A 242 2.04 -11.64 10.67
C ASN A 242 1.29 -10.88 9.58
N ARG A 243 0.63 -9.77 9.96
CA ARG A 243 -0.15 -8.92 9.06
C ARG A 243 0.64 -7.67 8.68
N LYS A 244 0.95 -7.56 7.40
CA LYS A 244 1.74 -6.47 6.79
C LYS A 244 1.19 -6.11 5.43
N ILE A 245 1.27 -4.83 5.09
CA ILE A 245 0.66 -4.24 3.91
C ILE A 245 1.67 -3.25 3.32
N GLN A 246 2.09 -3.48 2.08
CA GLN A 246 2.84 -2.51 1.31
C GLN A 246 1.85 -1.64 0.55
N VAL A 247 1.89 -0.32 0.77
CA VAL A 247 1.13 0.66 -0.02
C VAL A 247 2.11 1.37 -0.93
N LEU A 248 2.02 1.12 -2.23
CA LEU A 248 3.02 1.52 -3.21
C LEU A 248 2.39 2.38 -4.30
N PHE A 249 3.02 3.51 -4.60
CA PHE A 249 2.65 4.36 -5.72
C PHE A 249 3.77 4.39 -6.74
N TYR A 250 3.47 3.94 -7.96
CA TYR A 250 4.38 3.96 -9.09
C TYR A 250 3.99 5.06 -10.09
N THR A 251 5.00 5.62 -10.72
CA THR A 251 4.87 6.63 -11.78
C THR A 251 4.07 6.13 -12.99
N ASP A 252 4.10 4.82 -13.27
CA ASP A 252 3.48 4.19 -14.44
C ASP A 252 3.29 2.68 -14.20
N LEU A 253 2.24 2.08 -14.77
CA LEU A 253 1.92 0.65 -14.66
C LEU A 253 3.10 -0.26 -15.05
N ARG A 254 3.92 0.15 -16.02
CA ARG A 254 5.06 -0.65 -16.50
C ARG A 254 6.05 -1.00 -15.39
N TRP A 255 6.13 -0.20 -14.32
CA TRP A 255 7.12 -0.36 -13.26
C TRP A 255 6.79 -1.51 -12.33
N VAL A 256 5.50 -1.77 -12.07
CA VAL A 256 5.04 -2.93 -11.29
C VAL A 256 5.60 -4.21 -11.89
N GLU A 257 5.49 -4.35 -13.21
CA GLU A 257 6.04 -5.50 -13.91
C GLU A 257 7.57 -5.47 -14.00
N ARG A 258 8.15 -4.31 -14.35
CA ARG A 258 9.60 -4.19 -14.60
C ARG A 258 10.42 -4.48 -13.35
N VAL A 259 10.00 -3.97 -12.19
CA VAL A 259 10.68 -4.21 -10.91
C VAL A 259 10.65 -5.71 -10.61
N GLY A 260 9.48 -6.35 -10.74
CA GLY A 260 9.33 -7.79 -10.54
C GLY A 260 10.11 -8.67 -11.51
N ARG A 261 10.22 -8.29 -12.80
CA ARG A 261 10.95 -9.08 -13.80
C ARG A 261 12.47 -8.99 -13.68
N ARG A 262 12.99 -7.85 -13.21
CA ARG A 262 14.44 -7.58 -13.18
C ARG A 262 15.10 -8.02 -11.88
N ASP A 263 14.36 -8.00 -10.79
CA ASP A 263 14.86 -8.43 -9.50
C ASP A 263 14.99 -9.96 -9.44
N LYS A 264 16.22 -10.45 -9.25
CA LYS A 264 16.51 -11.89 -9.22
C LYS A 264 15.88 -12.60 -8.01
N VAL A 265 15.70 -11.89 -6.90
CA VAL A 265 15.04 -12.41 -5.70
C VAL A 265 13.57 -12.63 -5.99
N HIS A 266 12.89 -11.66 -6.61
CA HIS A 266 11.49 -11.83 -7.00
C HIS A 266 11.30 -12.93 -8.04
N VAL A 267 12.15 -13.01 -9.07
CA VAL A 267 12.06 -14.09 -10.06
C VAL A 267 12.20 -15.46 -9.40
N LYS A 268 13.16 -15.61 -8.47
CA LYS A 268 13.33 -16.85 -7.69
C LYS A 268 12.15 -17.13 -6.77
N LEU A 269 11.67 -16.11 -6.05
CA LEU A 269 10.51 -16.19 -5.15
C LEU A 269 9.28 -16.65 -5.90
N ARG A 270 8.96 -15.98 -7.01
CA ARG A 270 7.84 -16.32 -7.90
C ARG A 270 7.96 -17.74 -8.44
N SER A 271 9.15 -18.16 -8.90
CA SER A 271 9.36 -19.53 -9.37
C SER A 271 9.05 -20.56 -8.29
N LYS A 272 9.46 -20.32 -7.04
CA LYS A 272 9.18 -21.21 -5.91
C LYS A 272 7.71 -21.19 -5.51
N PHE A 273 7.04 -20.04 -5.57
CA PHE A 273 5.60 -19.96 -5.35
C PHE A 273 4.83 -20.79 -6.38
N MET A 274 5.20 -20.70 -7.66
CA MET A 274 4.58 -21.52 -8.71
C MET A 274 4.82 -23.03 -8.48
N GLU A 275 5.99 -23.41 -7.98
CA GLU A 275 6.32 -24.80 -7.66
C GLU A 275 5.53 -25.34 -6.45
N GLN A 276 5.45 -24.57 -5.37
CA GLN A 276 4.90 -25.02 -4.10
C GLN A 276 3.40 -24.77 -3.96
N TYR A 277 2.91 -23.61 -4.41
CA TYR A 277 1.51 -23.21 -4.31
C TYR A 277 0.75 -23.35 -5.64
N GLY A 278 1.43 -23.72 -6.73
CA GLY A 278 0.75 -24.05 -7.98
C GLY A 278 -0.13 -25.31 -7.86
N PRO A 279 -0.94 -25.63 -8.89
CA PRO A 279 -1.95 -26.69 -8.81
C PRO A 279 -1.44 -28.08 -8.37
N SER A 280 -0.18 -28.39 -8.65
CA SER A 280 0.46 -29.67 -8.29
C SER A 280 1.47 -29.57 -7.14
N GLY A 281 1.61 -28.39 -6.52
CA GLY A 281 2.59 -28.15 -5.47
C GLY A 281 2.14 -28.65 -4.09
N ASP A 282 3.10 -28.84 -3.18
CA ASP A 282 2.84 -29.37 -1.84
C ASP A 282 1.93 -28.47 -0.97
N MET A 283 1.85 -27.18 -1.32
CA MET A 283 1.08 -26.11 -0.70
C MET A 283 -0.05 -25.59 -1.62
N SER A 284 -0.52 -26.36 -2.61
CA SER A 284 -1.62 -25.95 -3.52
C SER A 284 -2.92 -25.52 -2.81
N HIS A 285 -3.08 -25.94 -1.55
CA HIS A 285 -4.17 -25.54 -0.65
C HIS A 285 -3.61 -25.02 0.69
N GLY A 286 -2.48 -24.30 0.64
CA GLY A 286 -1.93 -23.60 1.81
C GLY A 286 -2.93 -22.61 2.40
N ASP A 287 -2.74 -22.26 3.68
CA ASP A 287 -3.59 -21.35 4.44
C ASP A 287 -3.08 -19.89 4.39
N LEU A 288 -1.87 -19.64 3.88
CA LEU A 288 -1.30 -18.30 3.73
C LEU A 288 -2.27 -17.38 2.99
N LEU A 289 -2.57 -16.25 3.62
CA LEU A 289 -3.41 -15.20 3.05
C LEU A 289 -2.52 -14.12 2.44
N LEU A 290 -2.56 -14.04 1.11
CA LEU A 290 -1.99 -12.96 0.33
C LEU A 290 -3.14 -12.27 -0.39
N TRP A 291 -3.05 -10.94 -0.51
CA TRP A 291 -3.92 -10.20 -1.40
C TRP A 291 -3.14 -9.13 -2.14
N VAL A 292 -3.55 -8.87 -3.37
CA VAL A 292 -3.03 -7.79 -4.19
C VAL A 292 -4.20 -6.94 -4.64
N GLU A 293 -4.02 -5.63 -4.57
CA GLU A 293 -4.88 -4.66 -5.22
C GLU A 293 -4.00 -3.85 -6.14
N MET A 294 -4.38 -3.73 -7.40
CA MET A 294 -3.66 -2.86 -8.32
C MET A 294 -4.65 -2.03 -9.10
N GLY A 295 -4.41 -0.73 -9.16
CA GLY A 295 -5.19 0.17 -9.99
C GLY A 295 -4.35 1.22 -10.70
N VAL A 296 -4.94 1.79 -11.74
CA VAL A 296 -4.34 2.89 -12.52
C VAL A 296 -5.23 4.13 -12.42
N LEU A 297 -4.78 5.12 -11.68
CA LEU A 297 -5.53 6.29 -11.26
C LEU A 297 -5.61 7.35 -12.37
N LYS A 298 -6.78 7.95 -12.60
CA LYS A 298 -6.84 9.25 -13.27
C LYS A 298 -6.59 10.36 -12.27
N ALA A 299 -6.05 11.49 -12.72
CA ALA A 299 -5.76 12.63 -11.86
C ALA A 299 -6.99 13.12 -11.08
N LYS A 300 -8.16 13.09 -11.73
CA LYS A 300 -9.45 13.48 -11.14
C LYS A 300 -9.96 12.54 -10.03
N ASP A 301 -9.38 11.34 -9.93
CA ASP A 301 -9.81 10.30 -9.00
C ASP A 301 -8.88 10.21 -7.77
N ILE A 302 -8.01 11.21 -7.60
CA ILE A 302 -7.10 11.35 -6.46
C ILE A 302 -7.43 12.65 -5.72
N GLU A 303 -7.64 12.56 -4.41
CA GLU A 303 -7.67 13.71 -3.51
C GLU A 303 -6.60 13.51 -2.44
N ALA A 304 -5.73 14.50 -2.22
CA ALA A 304 -4.79 14.45 -1.09
C ALA A 304 -4.70 15.77 -0.35
N GLU A 305 -4.75 15.70 0.97
CA GLU A 305 -4.65 16.84 1.86
C GLU A 305 -3.72 16.53 3.04
N TYR A 306 -2.87 17.48 3.40
CA TYR A 306 -1.88 17.36 4.47
C TYR A 306 -2.03 18.53 5.45
N VAL A 307 -1.95 18.26 6.75
CA VAL A 307 -2.08 19.24 7.83
C VAL A 307 -0.90 19.07 8.79
N GLY A 308 0.07 19.98 8.72
CA GLY A 308 1.24 19.90 9.62
C GLY A 308 2.14 18.70 9.40
N CYS A 309 2.25 18.20 8.16
CA CYS A 309 3.06 17.02 7.85
C CYS A 309 4.50 17.39 7.47
N TYR A 310 5.41 16.41 7.53
CA TYR A 310 6.74 16.57 6.95
C TYR A 310 6.67 16.86 5.45
N ASP A 311 7.56 17.72 4.97
CA ASP A 311 7.63 18.17 3.57
C ASP A 311 7.76 17.02 2.55
N SER A 312 8.28 15.87 2.99
CA SER A 312 8.51 14.67 2.20
C SER A 312 7.40 13.60 2.32
N THR A 313 6.25 13.93 2.92
CA THR A 313 5.16 12.97 3.16
C THR A 313 4.38 12.67 1.88
N GLY A 314 4.40 11.42 1.39
CA GLY A 314 3.54 10.98 0.29
C GLY A 314 3.63 11.85 -0.96
N PHE A 315 2.49 12.29 -1.50
CA PHE A 315 2.46 13.17 -2.67
C PHE A 315 2.97 14.59 -2.39
N LEU A 316 2.97 15.06 -1.13
CA LEU A 316 3.48 16.39 -0.77
C LEU A 316 4.96 16.56 -1.16
N ALA A 317 5.72 15.46 -1.16
CA ALA A 317 7.12 15.46 -1.58
C ALA A 317 7.34 15.96 -3.02
N TYR A 318 6.29 15.98 -3.86
CA TYR A 318 6.40 16.25 -5.30
C TYR A 318 5.80 17.59 -5.73
N ASP A 319 5.40 18.45 -4.79
CA ASP A 319 4.76 19.74 -5.06
C ASP A 319 5.58 20.72 -5.94
N ARG A 320 6.88 20.48 -6.12
CA ARG A 320 7.79 21.23 -7.01
C ARG A 320 7.83 20.72 -8.44
N ASP A 321 7.34 19.52 -8.70
CA ASP A 321 7.29 18.95 -10.04
C ASP A 321 6.07 19.49 -10.81
N PRO A 322 6.18 19.89 -12.09
CA PRO A 322 5.07 20.45 -12.85
C PRO A 322 3.85 19.52 -12.99
N GLY A 323 4.01 18.21 -12.78
CA GLY A 323 2.93 17.22 -12.78
C GLY A 323 2.05 17.28 -11.53
N PHE A 324 2.51 17.94 -10.47
CA PHE A 324 1.81 18.08 -9.20
C PHE A 324 1.63 19.56 -8.86
N ALA A 325 0.64 19.88 -8.04
CA ALA A 325 0.46 21.24 -7.52
C ALA A 325 -0.24 21.18 -6.18
N VAL A 326 0.10 22.13 -5.31
CA VAL A 326 -0.48 22.27 -3.98
C VAL A 326 -1.08 23.66 -3.82
N ARG A 327 -2.17 23.77 -3.07
CA ARG A 327 -2.80 25.02 -2.64
C ARG A 327 -2.81 25.05 -1.11
N GLU A 328 -2.32 26.17 -0.57
CA GLU A 328 -2.37 26.51 0.85
C GLU A 328 -3.78 27.01 1.27
#